data_AF-A0A7C7E9I9-F1
#
_entry.id   AF-A0A7C7E9I9-F1
#
_cell.length_a   1.000
_cell.length_b   1.000
_cell.length_c   1.000
_cell.angle_alpha   90.00
_cell.angle_beta   90.00
_cell.angle_gamma   90.00
#
_symmetry.space_group_name_H-M   'P 1'
#
loop_
_entity.id
_entity.type
_entity.pdbx_description
1 polymer ?
#
loop_
_entity_poly.entity_id
_entity_poly.type
_entity_poly.pdbx_seq_one_letter_code
_entity_poly.pdbx_strand_id
1 'polypeptide(L)'
;MIKVLLKNKKGSENIISFLFVILMLFILFISFAQLIVLGYAHLYVQQAAYVSARAAASHPENPEKYAVDTFQKYASKFLYDWQHRAAVQVIYNSTNPGDPVTVIISYNFPKYPLWTKFLRLDPNQKVTAQATMIMEETP
;
A
#
# COMPACT_ATOMS: atom_id res chain seq x y z
N MET A 1 25.84 -27.24 -30.50
CA MET A 1 26.69 -26.58 -29.47
C MET A 1 26.24 -26.82 -28.04
N ILE A 2 24.97 -26.56 -27.69
CA ILE A 2 24.44 -26.77 -26.32
C ILE A 2 24.64 -28.22 -25.81
N LYS A 3 24.41 -29.23 -26.66
CA LYS A 3 24.68 -30.65 -26.33
C LYS A 3 26.15 -30.98 -26.03
N VAL A 4 27.11 -30.25 -26.61
CA VAL A 4 28.55 -30.47 -26.38
C VAL A 4 29.00 -29.79 -25.09
N LEU A 5 28.47 -28.61 -24.79
CA LEU A 5 28.67 -27.90 -23.52
C LEU A 5 28.10 -28.66 -22.32
N LEU A 6 26.94 -29.32 -22.47
CA LEU A 6 26.33 -30.15 -21.43
C LEU A 6 27.09 -31.47 -21.16
N LYS A 7 27.87 -31.96 -22.13
CA LYS A 7 28.62 -33.22 -22.01
C LYS A 7 29.97 -33.06 -21.31
N ASN A 8 30.45 -31.82 -21.17
CA ASN A 8 31.72 -31.48 -20.55
C ASN A 8 31.46 -31.02 -19.10
N LYS A 9 31.99 -31.73 -18.08
CA LYS A 9 31.70 -31.46 -16.65
C LYS A 9 31.88 -29.98 -16.25
N LYS A 10 32.97 -29.35 -16.70
CA LYS A 10 33.23 -27.91 -16.48
C LYS A 10 32.24 -26.97 -17.20
N GLY A 11 31.77 -27.35 -18.38
CA GLY A 11 30.78 -26.58 -19.15
C GLY A 11 29.41 -26.65 -18.50
N SER A 12 29.00 -27.82 -18.02
CA SER A 12 27.76 -27.99 -17.26
C SER A 12 27.80 -27.27 -15.90
N GLU A 13 28.92 -27.32 -15.17
CA GLU A 13 29.07 -26.61 -13.88
C GLU A 13 28.94 -25.09 -14.03
N ASN A 14 29.52 -24.52 -15.09
CA ASN A 14 29.42 -23.08 -15.38
C ASN A 14 27.99 -22.69 -15.81
N ILE A 15 27.30 -23.53 -16.58
CA ILE A 15 25.90 -23.29 -16.98
C ILE A 15 24.97 -23.36 -15.77
N ILE A 16 25.18 -24.34 -14.88
CA ILE A 16 24.39 -24.49 -13.64
C ILE A 16 24.62 -23.29 -12.72
N SER A 17 25.88 -22.87 -12.53
CA SER A 17 26.21 -21.68 -11.75
C SER A 17 25.57 -20.42 -12.32
N PHE A 18 25.59 -20.25 -13.64
CA PHE A 18 24.95 -19.11 -14.32
C PHE A 18 23.43 -19.09 -14.12
N LEU A 19 22.76 -20.25 -14.26
CA LEU A 19 21.33 -20.39 -13.98
C LEU A 19 20.98 -20.02 -12.53
N PHE A 20 21.81 -20.43 -11.58
CA PHE A 20 21.63 -20.06 -10.17
C PHE A 20 21.76 -18.55 -9.93
N VAL A 21 22.76 -17.91 -10.54
CA VAL A 21 22.96 -16.45 -10.42
C VAL A 21 21.78 -15.69 -11.04
N ILE A 22 21.29 -16.09 -12.22
CA ILE A 22 20.09 -15.49 -12.83
C ILE A 22 18.89 -15.65 -11.92
N LEU A 23 18.65 -16.86 -11.39
CA LEU A 23 17.53 -17.12 -10.49
C LEU A 23 17.61 -16.22 -9.25
N MET A 24 18.80 -16.08 -8.66
CA MET A 24 19.03 -15.21 -7.50
C MET A 24 18.73 -13.74 -7.84
N LEU A 25 19.19 -13.24 -9.00
CA LEU A 25 18.91 -11.88 -9.45
C LEU A 25 17.41 -11.65 -9.70
N PHE A 26 16.69 -12.64 -10.24
CA PHE A 26 15.25 -12.57 -10.41
C PHE A 26 14.51 -12.45 -9.07
N ILE A 27 14.89 -13.27 -8.09
CA ILE A 27 14.32 -13.20 -6.74
C ILE A 27 14.59 -11.84 -6.12
N LEU A 28 15.82 -11.33 -6.25
CA LEU A 28 16.19 -10.00 -5.75
C LEU A 28 15.37 -8.89 -6.41
N PHE A 29 15.25 -8.94 -7.75
CA PHE A 29 14.50 -7.94 -8.52
C PHE A 29 13.02 -7.91 -8.14
N ILE A 30 12.38 -9.09 -8.09
CA ILE A 30 11.00 -9.23 -7.62
C ILE A 30 10.89 -8.67 -6.20
N SER A 31 11.91 -8.92 -5.36
CA SER A 31 11.95 -8.43 -3.99
C SER A 31 11.91 -6.91 -3.87
N PHE A 32 12.73 -6.23 -4.65
CA PHE A 32 12.72 -4.77 -4.72
C PHE A 32 11.42 -4.21 -5.29
N ALA A 33 10.90 -4.80 -6.36
CA ALA A 33 9.65 -4.36 -6.96
C ALA A 33 8.50 -4.35 -5.94
N GLN A 34 8.43 -5.36 -5.08
CA GLN A 34 7.43 -5.41 -4.02
C GLN A 34 7.59 -4.32 -2.96
N LEU A 35 8.83 -4.06 -2.50
CA LEU A 35 9.07 -2.99 -1.52
C LEU A 35 8.62 -1.63 -2.09
N ILE A 36 8.82 -1.41 -3.38
CA ILE A 36 8.35 -0.21 -4.08
C ILE A 36 6.82 -0.15 -4.07
N VAL A 37 6.12 -1.25 -4.40
CA VAL A 37 4.65 -1.28 -4.41
C VAL A 37 4.07 -1.11 -3.00
N LEU A 38 4.69 -1.71 -1.98
CA LEU A 38 4.30 -1.51 -0.57
C LEU A 38 4.53 -0.07 -0.10
N GLY A 39 5.69 0.51 -0.43
CA GLY A 39 6.00 1.90 -0.13
C GLY A 39 5.04 2.85 -0.81
N TYR A 40 4.70 2.58 -2.07
CA TYR A 40 3.67 3.30 -2.81
C TYR A 40 2.33 3.23 -2.09
N ALA A 41 1.87 2.05 -1.69
CA ALA A 41 0.62 1.90 -0.92
C ALA A 41 0.63 2.70 0.39
N HIS A 42 1.73 2.65 1.15
CA HIS A 42 1.87 3.45 2.38
C HIS A 42 1.73 4.95 2.14
N LEU A 43 2.40 5.49 1.11
CA LEU A 43 2.35 6.91 0.79
C LEU A 43 0.94 7.36 0.43
N TYR A 44 0.23 6.60 -0.41
CA TYR A 44 -1.13 6.96 -0.83
C TYR A 44 -2.17 6.78 0.27
N VAL A 45 -2.05 5.74 1.11
CA VAL A 45 -2.94 5.59 2.28
C VAL A 45 -2.73 6.73 3.28
N GLN A 46 -1.48 7.14 3.49
CA GLN A 46 -1.14 8.28 4.36
C GLN A 46 -1.67 9.60 3.81
N GLN A 47 -1.48 9.87 2.51
CA GLN A 47 -2.05 11.05 1.87
C GLN A 47 -3.57 11.03 1.86
N ALA A 48 -4.19 9.87 1.60
CA ALA A 48 -5.64 9.74 1.66
C ALA A 48 -6.17 10.08 3.06
N ALA A 49 -5.48 9.63 4.13
CA ALA A 49 -5.89 9.92 5.50
C ALA A 49 -5.78 11.42 5.79
N TYR A 50 -4.68 12.04 5.38
CA TYR A 50 -4.45 13.47 5.54
C TYR A 50 -5.49 14.32 4.80
N VAL A 51 -5.74 14.05 3.52
CA VAL A 51 -6.68 14.83 2.71
C VAL A 51 -8.11 14.62 3.18
N SER A 52 -8.46 13.41 3.63
CA SER A 52 -9.79 13.13 4.20
C SER A 52 -9.98 13.81 5.55
N ALA A 53 -8.97 13.81 6.42
CA ALA A 53 -9.01 14.54 7.70
C ALA A 53 -9.13 16.05 7.49
N ARG A 54 -8.42 16.59 6.50
CA ARG A 54 -8.53 18.00 6.12
C ARG A 54 -9.93 18.33 5.60
N ALA A 55 -10.48 17.51 4.72
CA ALA A 55 -11.82 17.72 4.18
C ALA A 55 -12.89 17.73 5.29
N ALA A 56 -12.75 16.84 6.28
CA ALA A 56 -13.61 16.82 7.46
C ALA A 56 -13.44 18.06 8.35
N ALA A 57 -12.20 18.51 8.56
CA ALA A 57 -11.91 19.68 9.38
C ALA A 57 -12.45 20.99 8.78
N SER A 58 -12.39 21.13 7.45
CA SER A 58 -12.89 22.32 6.75
C SER A 58 -14.42 22.34 6.56
N HIS A 59 -15.11 21.24 6.85
CA HIS A 59 -16.58 21.13 6.71
C HIS A 59 -17.21 20.54 7.98
N PRO A 60 -17.19 21.29 9.09
CA PRO A 60 -17.71 20.84 10.38
C PRO A 60 -19.22 20.56 10.36
N GLU A 61 -19.98 21.02 9.35
CA GLU A 61 -21.41 20.71 9.22
C GLU A 61 -21.68 19.23 8.94
N ASN A 62 -20.74 18.52 8.29
CA ASN A 62 -20.85 17.08 8.05
C ASN A 62 -19.48 16.41 7.82
N PRO A 63 -18.61 16.38 8.85
CA PRO A 63 -17.21 15.97 8.71
C PRO A 63 -17.07 14.53 8.17
N GLU A 64 -17.97 13.64 8.57
CA GLU A 64 -17.99 12.25 8.13
C GLU A 64 -18.23 12.12 6.63
N LYS A 65 -19.26 12.80 6.09
CA LYS A 65 -19.58 12.74 4.66
C LYS A 65 -18.41 13.24 3.81
N TYR A 66 -17.80 14.37 4.16
CA TYR A 66 -16.70 14.94 3.38
C TYR A 66 -15.42 14.10 3.47
N ALA A 67 -15.13 13.49 4.64
CA ALA A 67 -14.04 12.53 4.75
C ALA A 67 -14.28 11.29 3.88
N VAL A 68 -15.48 10.71 3.90
CA VAL A 68 -15.81 9.50 3.13
C VAL A 68 -15.80 9.78 1.62
N ASP A 69 -16.39 10.89 1.18
CA ASP A 69 -16.39 11.29 -0.24
C ASP A 69 -14.97 11.50 -0.76
N THR A 70 -14.12 12.13 0.05
CA THR A 70 -12.70 12.37 -0.27
C THR A 70 -11.93 11.06 -0.32
N PHE A 71 -12.14 10.19 0.68
CA PHE A 71 -11.58 8.84 0.75
C PHE A 71 -11.92 8.02 -0.51
N GLN A 72 -13.17 8.04 -0.95
CA GLN A 72 -13.61 7.29 -2.14
C GLN A 72 -12.97 7.81 -3.43
N LYS A 73 -12.77 9.13 -3.54
CA LYS A 73 -12.27 9.77 -4.76
C LYS A 73 -10.74 9.78 -4.87
N TYR A 74 -10.03 9.92 -3.75
CA TYR A 74 -8.60 10.19 -3.77
C TYR A 74 -7.76 8.99 -4.23
N ALA A 75 -7.81 7.89 -3.47
CA ALA A 75 -6.91 6.75 -3.69
C ALA A 75 -7.44 5.70 -4.68
N SER A 76 -8.69 5.84 -5.17
CA SER A 76 -9.30 4.91 -6.13
C SER A 76 -8.56 4.82 -7.47
N LYS A 77 -7.85 5.88 -7.87
CA LYS A 77 -7.06 5.91 -9.11
C LYS A 77 -5.66 5.34 -8.96
N PHE A 78 -5.17 5.23 -7.72
CA PHE A 78 -3.78 4.90 -7.43
C PHE A 78 -3.63 3.50 -6.85
N LEU A 79 -4.60 3.05 -6.04
CA LEU A 79 -4.55 1.76 -5.36
C LEU A 79 -5.56 0.79 -5.96
N TYR A 80 -5.07 -0.41 -6.24
CA TYR A 80 -5.86 -1.48 -6.82
C TYR A 80 -7.06 -1.83 -5.94
N ASP A 81 -8.25 -1.83 -6.54
CA ASP A 81 -9.47 -2.29 -5.88
C ASP A 81 -9.73 -1.59 -4.53
N TRP A 82 -9.38 -0.30 -4.47
CA TRP A 82 -9.48 0.55 -3.29
C TRP A 82 -10.82 0.45 -2.57
N GLN A 83 -11.92 0.49 -3.32
CA GLN A 83 -13.27 0.52 -2.73
C GLN A 83 -13.64 -0.74 -1.95
N HIS A 84 -13.09 -1.90 -2.31
CA HIS A 84 -13.36 -3.17 -1.63
C HIS A 84 -12.27 -3.54 -0.62
N ARG A 85 -11.09 -2.93 -0.73
CA ARG A 85 -9.91 -3.25 0.09
C ARG A 85 -9.61 -2.24 1.16
N ALA A 86 -10.11 -1.02 1.02
CA ALA A 86 -9.92 0.04 1.98
C ALA A 86 -11.18 0.26 2.82
N ALA A 87 -10.96 0.58 4.09
CA ALA A 87 -11.98 1.03 5.02
C ALA A 87 -11.53 2.34 5.66
N VAL A 88 -12.47 3.25 5.84
CA VAL A 88 -12.29 4.53 6.50
C VAL A 88 -13.08 4.57 7.80
N GLN A 89 -12.48 5.14 8.84
CA GLN A 89 -13.13 5.43 10.11
C GLN A 89 -12.85 6.89 10.45
N VAL A 90 -13.91 7.64 10.72
CA VAL A 90 -13.85 9.05 11.12
C VAL A 90 -14.21 9.12 12.59
N ILE A 91 -13.37 9.76 13.40
CA ILE A 91 -13.52 9.88 14.85
C ILE A 91 -13.50 11.37 15.20
N TYR A 92 -14.60 11.87 15.74
CA TYR A 92 -14.77 13.24 16.22
C TYR A 92 -15.72 13.25 17.41
N ASN A 93 -15.47 14.12 18.38
CA ASN A 93 -16.31 14.23 19.59
C ASN A 93 -17.43 15.26 19.42
N SER A 94 -17.20 16.29 18.61
CA SER A 94 -18.08 17.43 18.41
C SER A 94 -17.72 18.09 17.07
N THR A 95 -18.61 18.93 16.55
CA THR A 95 -18.44 19.71 15.32
C THR A 95 -18.00 21.15 15.58
N ASN A 96 -17.64 21.48 16.83
CA ASN A 96 -17.25 22.83 17.20
C ASN A 96 -15.84 23.17 16.66
N PRO A 97 -15.61 24.42 16.25
CA PRO A 97 -14.27 24.86 15.89
C PRO A 97 -13.28 24.66 17.03
N GLY A 98 -12.07 24.22 16.70
CA GLY A 98 -11.05 23.88 17.70
C GLY A 98 -11.06 22.41 18.18
N ASP A 99 -12.13 21.65 17.91
CA ASP A 99 -12.17 20.23 18.23
C ASP A 99 -11.39 19.39 17.21
N PRO A 100 -10.73 18.30 17.64
CA PRO A 100 -9.99 17.43 16.74
C PRO A 100 -10.92 16.46 15.99
N VAL A 101 -10.66 16.28 14.70
CA VAL A 101 -11.19 15.21 13.87
C VAL A 101 -10.05 14.31 13.42
N THR A 102 -10.19 13.00 13.65
CA THR A 102 -9.21 11.98 13.26
C THR A 102 -9.80 11.06 12.21
N VAL A 103 -9.10 10.90 11.10
CA VAL A 103 -9.46 9.94 10.05
C VAL A 103 -8.44 8.82 10.03
N ILE A 104 -8.91 7.59 10.17
CA ILE A 104 -8.12 6.37 10.09
C ILE A 104 -8.53 5.65 8.81
N ILE A 105 -7.54 5.31 7.98
CA ILE A 105 -7.75 4.50 6.80
C ILE A 105 -6.94 3.21 6.94
N SER A 106 -7.58 2.09 6.64
CA SER A 106 -6.94 0.79 6.54
C SER A 106 -7.11 0.26 5.12
N TYR A 107 -6.05 -0.24 4.51
CA TYR A 107 -6.06 -0.83 3.17
C TYR A 107 -5.45 -2.23 3.21
N ASN A 108 -6.18 -3.20 2.68
CA ASN A 108 -5.75 -4.59 2.62
C ASN A 108 -4.93 -4.84 1.34
N PHE A 109 -3.62 -4.93 1.51
CA PHE A 109 -2.68 -5.05 0.40
C PHE A 109 -2.89 -6.38 -0.37
N PRO A 110 -2.84 -6.38 -1.72
CA PRO A 110 -3.08 -7.58 -2.51
C PRO A 110 -2.05 -8.69 -2.25
N LYS A 111 -2.56 -9.93 -2.20
CA LYS A 111 -1.73 -11.13 -1.99
C LYS A 111 -1.04 -11.50 -3.29
N TYR A 112 0.28 -11.43 -3.30
CA TYR A 112 1.07 -11.93 -4.42
C TYR A 112 1.61 -13.34 -4.11
N PRO A 113 1.33 -14.35 -4.95
CA PRO A 113 1.62 -15.77 -4.65
C PRO A 113 3.09 -16.05 -4.37
N LEU A 114 4.01 -15.37 -5.06
CA LEU A 114 5.45 -15.48 -4.83
C LEU A 114 5.81 -15.13 -3.38
N TRP A 115 5.15 -14.13 -2.80
CA TRP A 115 5.45 -13.60 -1.48
C TRP A 115 4.85 -14.42 -0.35
N THR A 116 3.57 -14.77 -0.49
CA THR A 116 2.87 -15.53 0.54
C THR A 116 3.34 -16.99 0.58
N LYS A 117 3.76 -17.57 -0.55
CA LYS A 117 4.17 -18.98 -0.61
C LYS A 117 5.67 -19.20 -0.45
N PHE A 118 6.53 -18.39 -1.08
CA PHE A 118 7.99 -18.61 -1.00
C PHE A 118 8.63 -17.89 0.18
N LEU A 119 8.23 -16.64 0.44
CA LEU A 119 8.84 -15.81 1.47
C LEU A 119 8.07 -15.84 2.80
N ARG A 120 6.92 -16.53 2.85
CA ARG A 120 6.08 -16.71 4.05
C ARG A 120 5.78 -15.39 4.79
N LEU A 121 5.71 -14.28 4.06
CA LEU A 121 5.26 -13.02 4.62
C LEU A 121 3.76 -13.10 4.92
N ASP A 122 3.32 -12.37 5.94
CA ASP A 122 1.92 -12.34 6.35
C ASP A 122 1.05 -11.97 5.13
N PRO A 123 0.13 -12.87 4.70
CA PRO A 123 -0.73 -12.60 3.57
C PRO A 123 -1.72 -11.47 3.83
N ASN A 124 -1.96 -11.09 5.08
CA ASN A 124 -2.90 -10.04 5.46
C ASN A 124 -2.15 -8.75 5.83
N GLN A 125 -1.24 -8.31 4.95
CA GLN A 125 -0.60 -7.01 5.09
C GLN A 125 -1.64 -5.89 4.99
N LYS A 126 -1.98 -5.32 6.14
CA LYS A 126 -2.81 -4.13 6.24
C LYS A 126 -1.91 -2.90 6.31
N VAL A 127 -2.13 -1.97 5.39
CA VAL A 127 -1.53 -0.65 5.42
C VAL A 127 -2.52 0.27 6.11
N THR A 128 -2.18 0.74 7.31
CA THR A 128 -3.01 1.65 8.09
C THR A 128 -2.32 3.00 8.21
N ALA A 129 -3.07 4.08 8.00
CA ALA A 129 -2.63 5.43 8.30
C ALA A 129 -3.73 6.17 9.04
N GLN A 130 -3.31 7.12 9.88
CA GLN A 130 -4.19 8.02 10.59
C GLN A 130 -3.71 9.45 10.42
N ALA A 131 -4.64 10.39 10.35
CA ALA A 131 -4.35 11.81 10.38
C ALA A 131 -5.38 12.52 11.25
N THR A 132 -4.91 13.48 12.03
CA THR A 132 -5.74 14.31 12.90
C THR A 132 -5.62 15.76 12.46
N MET A 133 -6.77 16.43 12.37
CA MET A 133 -6.90 17.85 12.01
C MET A 133 -7.79 18.54 13.03
N ILE A 134 -7.67 19.87 13.13
CA ILE A 134 -8.53 20.69 14.00
C ILE A 134 -9.64 21.29 13.14
N MET A 135 -10.88 21.22 13.60
CA MET A 135 -12.02 21.79 12.90
C MET A 135 -11.89 23.31 12.76
N GLU A 136 -12.09 23.78 11.54
CA GLU A 136 -11.99 25.18 11.17
C GLU A 136 -13.27 25.93 11.57
N GLU A 137 -13.14 27.22 11.90
CA GLU A 137 -14.30 28.10 12.05
C GLU A 137 -14.97 28.27 10.68
N THR A 138 -16.25 27.89 10.60
CA THR A 138 -17.04 28.12 9.39
C THR A 138 -17.44 29.60 9.32
N PRO A 139 -17.14 30.31 8.20
CA PRO A 139 -17.49 31.72 8.02
C PRO A 139 -19.00 31.96 7.85
#